data_AF-A0A7Y0TIX2-F1
#
_entry.id   AF-A0A7Y0TIX2-F1
#
_cell.length_a   1.000
_cell.length_b   1.000
_cell.length_c   1.000
_cell.angle_alpha   90.00
_cell.angle_beta   90.00
_cell.angle_gamma   90.00
#
_symmetry.space_group_name_H-M   'P 1'
#
loop_
_entity.id
_entity.type
_entity.pdbx_description
1 polymer ?
#
loop_
_entity_poly.entity_id
_entity_poly.type
_entity_poly.pdbx_seq_one_letter_code
_entity_poly.pdbx_strand_id
1 'polypeptide(L)'
;MGVKIREREMAGGEVAFYIDVYHGELGRFSVKTGIQGNPKNRKAFNLAKAEAEDKRREYEKDWLVDPAGLFNRKAMSASDLIEYLRTSIEKTNYPLETNTLRKLISFSGGLIPFDKLSTAWVERFKVYLLDDEAISQNTAHKYMGVVCKTIR
;
A
#
# COMPACT_ATOMS: atom_id res chain seq x y z
N MET A 1 1.66 11.55 17.37
CA MET A 1 1.08 10.34 16.75
C MET A 1 -0.43 10.52 16.66
N GLY A 2 -1.11 9.84 15.74
CA GLY A 2 -2.57 9.86 15.65
C GLY A 2 -3.12 10.14 14.26
N VAL A 3 -4.45 10.21 14.20
CA VAL A 3 -5.22 10.32 12.95
C VAL A 3 -5.87 11.69 12.86
N LYS A 4 -5.60 12.42 11.77
CA LYS A 4 -6.09 13.79 11.53
C LYS A 4 -6.82 13.91 10.21
N ILE A 5 -7.76 14.83 10.12
CA ILE A 5 -8.35 15.25 8.85
C ILE A 5 -7.53 16.39 8.27
N ARG A 6 -7.28 16.32 6.97
CA ARG A 6 -6.70 17.38 6.17
C ARG A 6 -7.69 17.80 5.09
N GLU A 7 -7.92 19.10 5.03
CA GLU A 7 -8.74 19.73 3.99
C GLU A 7 -7.83 20.14 2.83
N ARG A 8 -8.25 19.85 1.59
CA ARG A 8 -7.53 20.26 0.37
C ARG A 8 -8.49 20.94 -0.58
N GLU A 9 -8.17 22.18 -0.94
CA GLU A 9 -8.91 22.92 -1.97
C GLU A 9 -8.72 22.28 -3.35
N MET A 10 -9.82 22.17 -4.09
CA MET A 10 -9.91 21.59 -5.42
C MET A 10 -10.22 22.68 -6.44
N ALA A 11 -9.90 22.40 -7.71
CA ALA A 11 -10.34 23.25 -8.82
C ALA A 11 -11.88 23.36 -8.79
N GLY A 12 -12.41 24.58 -8.81
CA GLY A 12 -13.85 24.85 -8.68
C GLY A 12 -14.31 25.33 -7.29
N GLY A 13 -13.40 25.42 -6.32
CA GLY A 13 -13.70 25.96 -4.98
C GLY A 13 -14.35 24.95 -4.03
N GLU A 14 -14.33 23.67 -4.38
CA GLU A 14 -14.68 22.58 -3.48
C GLU A 14 -13.49 22.20 -2.59
N VAL A 15 -13.78 21.61 -1.43
CA VAL A 15 -12.78 21.10 -0.50
C VAL A 15 -12.93 19.58 -0.40
N ALA A 16 -11.85 18.87 -0.65
CA ALA A 16 -11.75 17.43 -0.46
C ALA A 16 -11.13 17.11 0.90
N PHE A 17 -11.68 16.10 1.58
CA PHE A 17 -11.18 15.64 2.86
C PHE A 17 -10.24 14.45 2.70
N TYR A 18 -9.15 14.46 3.46
CA TYR A 18 -8.14 13.42 3.53
C TYR A 18 -7.95 13.01 4.98
N ILE A 19 -7.61 11.75 5.22
CA ILE A 19 -7.21 11.23 6.53
C ILE A 19 -5.70 11.02 6.51
N ASP A 20 -5.00 11.72 7.39
CA ASP A 20 -3.57 11.60 7.60
C ASP A 20 -3.31 10.84 8.90
N VAL A 21 -2.60 9.73 8.80
CA VAL A 21 -2.21 8.89 9.94
C VAL A 21 -0.72 9.03 10.19
N TYR A 22 -0.35 9.33 11.43
CA TYR A 22 1.04 9.54 11.85
C TYR A 22 1.45 8.55 12.94
N HIS A 23 2.52 7.80 12.68
CA HIS A 23 3.14 6.88 13.63
C HIS A 23 4.64 7.18 13.75
N GLY A 24 5.19 7.12 14.97
CA GLY A 24 6.59 7.48 15.20
C GLY A 24 7.58 6.60 14.44
N GLU A 25 7.33 5.30 14.39
CA GLU A 25 8.23 4.31 13.79
C GLU A 25 7.82 3.89 12.37
N LEU A 26 6.53 3.99 12.04
CA LEU A 26 5.98 3.52 10.75
C LEU A 26 5.78 4.68 9.76
N GLY A 27 6.11 5.90 10.17
CA GLY A 27 6.04 7.11 9.35
C GLY A 27 4.62 7.66 9.22
N ARG A 28 4.29 8.21 8.05
CA ARG A 28 2.99 8.83 7.77
C ARG A 28 2.37 8.28 6.50
N PHE A 29 1.05 8.15 6.47
CA PHE A 29 0.32 7.95 5.22
C PHE A 29 -0.95 8.78 5.18
N SER A 30 -1.38 9.10 3.95
CA SER A 30 -2.59 9.86 3.67
C SER A 30 -3.53 9.00 2.81
N VAL A 31 -4.83 9.08 3.11
CA VAL A 31 -5.91 8.42 2.36
C VAL A 31 -6.96 9.46 1.98
N LYS A 32 -7.38 9.44 0.72
CA LYS A 32 -8.50 10.27 0.25
C LYS A 32 -9.80 9.64 0.74
N THR A 33 -10.68 10.40 1.39
CA THR A 33 -11.93 9.84 1.93
C THR A 33 -13.01 9.64 0.86
N GLY A 34 -12.84 10.27 -0.30
CA GLY A 34 -13.87 10.38 -1.35
C GLY A 34 -14.94 11.44 -1.04
N ILE A 35 -14.87 12.09 0.13
CA ILE A 35 -15.83 13.10 0.57
C ILE A 35 -15.34 14.48 0.16
N GLN A 36 -16.25 15.25 -0.43
CA GLN A 36 -16.04 16.63 -0.85
C GLN A 36 -17.18 17.50 -0.35
N GLY A 37 -16.87 18.75 -0.03
CA GLY A 37 -17.86 19.74 0.35
C GLY A 37 -17.52 21.08 -0.25
N ASN A 38 -18.53 21.81 -0.72
CA ASN A 38 -18.35 23.17 -1.18
C ASN A 38 -18.52 24.14 0.00
N PRO A 39 -17.48 24.89 0.43
CA PRO A 39 -17.56 25.83 1.54
C PRO A 39 -18.62 26.92 1.37
N LYS A 40 -19.00 27.24 0.12
CA LYS A 40 -20.07 28.21 -0.18
C LYS A 40 -21.46 27.68 0.21
N ASN A 41 -21.64 26.36 0.27
CA ASN A 41 -22.85 25.72 0.79
C ASN A 41 -22.58 25.18 2.20
N ARG A 42 -22.72 26.04 3.20
CA ARG A 42 -22.37 25.75 4.61
C ARG A 42 -23.06 24.50 5.17
N LYS A 43 -24.31 24.21 4.78
CA LYS A 43 -25.04 23.03 5.24
C LYS A 43 -24.44 21.74 4.68
N ALA A 44 -24.21 21.70 3.37
CA ALA A 44 -23.59 20.55 2.71
C ALA A 44 -22.13 20.35 3.17
N PHE A 45 -21.39 21.45 3.35
CA PHE A 45 -20.01 21.41 3.84
C PHE A 45 -19.91 20.83 5.26
N ASN A 46 -20.79 21.27 6.17
CA ASN A 46 -20.79 20.76 7.54
C ASN A 46 -21.16 19.26 7.60
N LEU A 47 -22.07 18.82 6.73
CA LEU A 47 -22.41 17.39 6.62
C LEU A 47 -21.21 16.57 6.12
N ALA A 48 -20.58 17.01 5.02
CA ALA A 48 -19.38 16.39 4.48
C ALA A 48 -18.24 16.33 5.51
N LYS A 49 -18.08 17.39 6.31
CA LYS A 49 -17.10 17.43 7.40
C LYS A 49 -17.42 16.45 8.53
N ALA A 50 -18.70 16.31 8.90
CA ALA A 50 -19.12 15.34 9.90
C ALA A 50 -18.88 13.89 9.43
N GLU A 51 -19.21 13.58 8.18
CA GLU A 51 -18.92 12.26 7.58
C GLU A 51 -17.41 11.96 7.52
N ALA A 52 -16.60 12.97 7.21
CA ALA A 52 -15.14 12.83 7.24
C ALA A 52 -14.62 12.58 8.67
N GLU A 53 -15.24 13.19 9.68
CA GLU A 53 -14.94 12.99 11.10
C GLU A 53 -15.29 11.59 11.59
N ASP A 54 -16.42 11.03 11.14
CA ASP A 54 -16.78 9.65 11.46
C ASP A 54 -15.77 8.66 10.85
N LYS A 55 -15.37 8.85 9.57
CA LYS A 55 -14.27 8.06 8.98
C LYS A 55 -12.94 8.23 9.73
N ARG A 56 -12.61 9.43 10.20
CA ARG A 56 -11.40 9.66 11.01
C ARG A 56 -11.45 8.83 12.29
N ARG A 57 -12.60 8.78 12.98
CA ARG A 57 -12.77 7.97 14.20
C ARG A 57 -12.64 6.48 13.93
N GLU A 58 -13.12 5.98 12.80
CA GLU A 58 -12.91 4.58 12.39
C GLU A 58 -11.42 4.27 12.22
N TYR A 59 -10.70 5.12 11.48
CA TYR A 59 -9.25 4.99 11.31
C TYR A 59 -8.50 5.11 12.64
N GLU A 60 -8.97 5.95 13.57
CA GLU A 60 -8.37 6.09 14.91
C GLU A 60 -8.59 4.83 15.75
N LYS A 61 -9.78 4.21 15.70
CA LYS A 61 -10.03 2.92 16.34
C LYS A 61 -9.12 1.84 15.78
N ASP A 62 -9.03 1.74 14.45
CA ASP A 62 -8.12 0.79 13.80
C ASP A 62 -6.65 1.05 14.19
N TRP A 63 -6.25 2.32 14.25
CA TRP A 63 -4.90 2.71 14.66
C TRP A 63 -4.59 2.33 16.10
N LEU A 64 -5.56 2.42 17.02
CA LEU A 64 -5.39 2.02 18.42
C LEU A 64 -5.32 0.49 18.59
N VAL A 65 -6.04 -0.26 17.76
CA VAL A 65 -6.12 -1.73 17.85
C VAL A 65 -4.92 -2.39 17.17
N ASP A 66 -4.60 -2.00 15.94
CA ASP A 66 -3.47 -2.54 15.18
C ASP A 66 -2.85 -1.48 14.25
N PRO A 67 -1.92 -0.65 14.77
CA PRO A 67 -1.25 0.36 13.97
C PRO A 67 -0.49 -0.25 12.79
N ALA A 68 0.11 -1.43 12.94
CA ALA A 68 0.89 -2.07 11.88
C ALA A 68 -0.03 -2.59 10.76
N GLY A 69 -1.16 -3.21 11.10
CA GLY A 69 -2.18 -3.64 10.15
C GLY A 69 -2.77 -2.47 9.36
N LEU A 70 -3.04 -1.34 10.01
CA LEU A 70 -3.56 -0.14 9.33
C LEU A 70 -2.58 0.44 8.31
N PHE A 71 -1.28 0.49 8.62
CA PHE A 71 -0.24 0.91 7.67
C PHE A 71 -0.04 -0.12 6.55
N ASN A 72 -0.23 -1.42 6.85
CA ASN A 72 -0.22 -2.49 5.87
C ASN A 72 -1.46 -2.50 4.95
N ARG A 73 -2.63 -1.99 5.36
CA ARG A 73 -3.84 -1.95 4.50
C ARG A 73 -3.63 -1.19 3.19
N LYS A 74 -2.74 -0.20 3.15
CA LYS A 74 -2.37 0.51 1.89
C LYS A 74 -1.42 -0.31 1.01
N ALA A 75 -0.74 -1.28 1.58
CA ALA A 75 0.03 -2.27 0.84
C ALA A 75 -0.89 -3.44 0.41
N MET A 76 -1.84 -3.85 1.26
CA MET A 76 -2.85 -4.87 0.99
C MET A 76 -4.03 -4.40 0.11
N SER A 77 -4.13 -3.12 -0.24
CA SER A 77 -5.08 -2.65 -1.26
C SER A 77 -4.63 -3.02 -2.67
N ALA A 78 -3.38 -3.47 -2.83
CA ALA A 78 -2.93 -4.08 -4.06
C ALA A 78 -3.73 -5.37 -4.28
N SER A 79 -4.32 -5.49 -5.46
CA SER A 79 -5.05 -6.70 -5.85
C SER A 79 -4.12 -7.91 -5.96
N ASP A 80 -2.82 -7.67 -6.14
CA ASP A 80 -1.82 -8.68 -6.44
C ASP A 80 -0.38 -8.23 -6.01
N LEU A 81 0.55 -9.17 -5.93
CA LEU A 81 1.94 -8.93 -5.46
C LEU A 81 2.71 -7.92 -6.32
N ILE A 82 2.44 -7.83 -7.62
CA ILE A 82 3.13 -6.92 -8.55
C ILE A 82 2.74 -5.47 -8.22
N GLU A 83 1.45 -5.21 -7.99
CA GLU A 83 0.95 -3.89 -7.60
C GLU A 83 1.45 -3.47 -6.21
N TYR A 84 1.55 -4.43 -5.27
CA TYR A 84 2.15 -4.20 -3.95
C TYR A 84 3.60 -3.72 -4.07
N LEU A 85 4.40 -4.43 -4.87
CA LEU A 85 5.82 -4.12 -5.05
C LEU A 85 6.01 -2.80 -5.79
N ARG A 86 5.19 -2.50 -6.82
CA ARG A 86 5.22 -1.19 -7.50
C ARG A 86 5.01 -0.03 -6.52
N THR A 87 3.96 -0.14 -5.70
CA THR A 87 3.63 0.88 -4.68
C THR A 87 4.72 1.02 -3.62
N SER A 88 5.41 -0.07 -3.28
CA SER A 88 6.55 -0.05 -2.36
C SER A 88 7.78 0.65 -2.98
N ILE A 89 8.12 0.30 -4.23
CA ILE A 89 9.26 0.85 -4.97
C ILE A 89 9.15 2.35 -5.19
N GLU A 90 7.95 2.88 -5.47
CA GLU A 90 7.72 4.32 -5.64
C GLU A 90 8.14 5.15 -4.41
N LYS A 91 8.15 4.54 -3.21
CA LYS A 91 8.48 5.24 -1.96
C LYS A 91 9.97 5.17 -1.59
N THR A 92 10.66 4.12 -2.00
CA THR A 92 12.02 3.80 -1.51
C THR A 92 13.07 3.75 -2.62
N ASN A 93 12.65 3.56 -3.88
CA ASN A 93 13.50 3.45 -5.07
C ASN A 93 14.69 2.48 -4.92
N TYR A 94 14.49 1.39 -4.17
CA TYR A 94 15.56 0.44 -3.93
C TYR A 94 15.79 -0.48 -5.15
N PRO A 95 17.07 -0.67 -5.57
CA PRO A 95 17.41 -1.50 -6.71
C PRO A 95 17.01 -2.97 -6.56
N LEU A 96 16.98 -3.49 -5.33
CA LEU A 96 16.67 -4.90 -5.06
C LEU A 96 15.20 -5.20 -5.39
N GLU A 97 14.28 -4.39 -4.88
CA GLU A 97 12.84 -4.49 -5.08
C GLU A 97 12.49 -4.25 -6.55
N THR A 98 13.14 -3.27 -7.19
CA THR A 98 12.97 -2.99 -8.62
C THR A 98 13.37 -4.17 -9.51
N ASN A 99 14.52 -4.79 -9.21
CA ASN A 99 14.97 -5.95 -9.97
C ASN A 99 14.12 -7.20 -9.68
N THR A 100 13.69 -7.37 -8.42
CA THR A 100 12.77 -8.45 -8.03
C THR A 100 11.46 -8.33 -8.80
N LEU A 101 10.88 -7.13 -8.88
CA LEU A 101 9.65 -6.86 -9.61
C LEU A 101 9.76 -7.25 -11.09
N ARG A 102 10.87 -6.90 -11.76
CA ARG A 102 11.08 -7.29 -13.17
C ARG A 102 11.08 -8.80 -13.34
N LYS A 103 11.78 -9.53 -12.46
CA LYS A 103 11.85 -11.00 -12.53
C LYS A 103 10.49 -11.65 -12.24
N LEU A 104 9.72 -11.09 -11.31
CA LEU A 104 8.37 -11.55 -11.03
C LEU A 104 7.42 -11.34 -12.22
N ILE A 105 7.54 -10.21 -12.94
CA ILE A 105 6.75 -9.95 -14.15
C ILE A 105 7.12 -10.96 -15.24
N SER A 106 8.41 -11.22 -15.47
CA SER A 106 8.86 -12.21 -16.46
C SER A 106 8.37 -13.62 -16.13
N PHE A 107 8.42 -14.02 -14.85
CA PHE A 107 7.99 -15.34 -14.40
C PHE A 107 6.47 -15.55 -14.46
N SER A 108 5.70 -14.54 -14.05
CA SER A 108 4.25 -14.68 -13.88
C SER A 108 3.40 -14.22 -15.06
N GLY A 109 3.99 -13.48 -16.00
CA GLY A 109 3.25 -12.78 -17.04
C GLY A 109 2.51 -11.53 -16.54
N GLY A 110 2.68 -11.14 -15.26
CA GLY A 110 2.38 -9.80 -14.78
C GLY A 110 1.35 -9.66 -13.65
N LEU A 111 0.54 -10.67 -13.33
CA LEU A 111 -0.43 -10.60 -12.23
C LEU A 111 -0.27 -11.80 -11.31
N ILE A 112 -0.05 -11.56 -10.01
CA ILE A 112 0.18 -12.60 -9.01
C ILE A 112 -0.76 -12.41 -7.82
N PRO A 113 -1.94 -13.05 -7.82
CA PRO A 113 -2.88 -12.96 -6.72
C PRO A 113 -2.27 -13.50 -5.42
N PHE A 114 -2.54 -12.85 -4.29
CA PHE A 114 -1.98 -13.27 -3.00
C PHE A 114 -2.42 -14.67 -2.57
N ASP A 115 -3.63 -15.10 -2.92
CA ASP A 115 -4.15 -16.46 -2.67
C ASP A 115 -3.38 -17.55 -3.43
N LYS A 116 -2.66 -17.19 -4.50
CA LYS A 116 -1.80 -18.11 -5.26
C LYS A 116 -0.36 -18.17 -4.73
N LEU A 117 0.01 -17.31 -3.79
CA LEU A 117 1.33 -17.32 -3.16
C LEU A 117 1.40 -18.43 -2.09
N SER A 118 1.78 -19.63 -2.54
CA SER A 118 2.08 -20.77 -1.67
C SER A 118 3.58 -21.04 -1.60
N THR A 119 4.01 -21.85 -0.63
CA THR A 119 5.39 -22.35 -0.56
C THR A 119 5.82 -23.04 -1.86
N ALA A 120 4.92 -23.80 -2.49
CA ALA A 120 5.16 -24.43 -3.79
C ALA A 120 5.34 -23.40 -4.92
N TRP A 121 4.62 -22.29 -4.88
CA TRP A 121 4.80 -21.19 -5.84
C TRP A 121 6.18 -20.53 -5.67
N VAL A 122 6.56 -20.28 -4.43
CA VAL A 122 7.86 -19.70 -4.06
C VAL A 122 9.03 -20.59 -4.49
N GLU A 123 8.92 -21.91 -4.32
CA GLU A 123 9.94 -22.85 -4.79
C GLU A 123 10.06 -22.85 -6.32
N ARG A 124 8.95 -22.79 -7.06
CA ARG A 124 8.99 -22.67 -8.53
C ARG A 124 9.65 -21.37 -8.98
N PHE A 125 9.38 -20.26 -8.28
CA PHE A 125 10.04 -19.00 -8.59
C PHE A 125 11.55 -19.08 -8.33
N LYS A 126 11.98 -19.72 -7.25
CA LYS A 126 13.40 -19.98 -6.98
C LYS A 126 14.07 -20.81 -8.08
N VAL A 127 13.41 -21.87 -8.55
CA VAL A 127 13.90 -22.70 -9.67
C VAL A 127 14.06 -21.84 -10.92
N TYR A 128 13.05 -21.06 -11.31
CA TYR A 128 13.14 -20.11 -12.43
C TYR A 128 14.32 -19.15 -12.31
N LEU A 129 14.55 -18.57 -11.12
CA LEU A 129 15.66 -17.65 -10.91
C LEU A 129 17.03 -18.31 -11.10
N LEU A 130 17.18 -19.55 -10.65
CA LEU A 130 18.46 -20.27 -10.69
C LEU A 130 18.72 -20.89 -12.06
N ASP A 131 17.71 -21.52 -12.66
CA ASP A 131 17.88 -22.39 -13.82
C ASP A 131 17.63 -21.62 -15.12
N ASP A 132 16.53 -20.88 -15.21
CA ASP A 132 16.15 -20.18 -16.46
C ASP A 132 16.87 -18.84 -16.61
N GLU A 133 17.03 -18.10 -15.50
CA GLU A 133 17.65 -16.78 -15.48
C GLU A 133 19.13 -16.80 -15.08
N ALA A 134 19.67 -17.99 -14.74
CA ALA A 134 21.04 -18.20 -14.32
C ALA A 134 21.53 -17.23 -13.22
N ILE A 135 20.64 -16.82 -12.31
CA ILE A 135 20.98 -15.88 -11.24
C ILE A 135 21.75 -16.62 -10.14
N SER A 136 22.82 -15.99 -9.65
CA SER A 136 23.58 -16.56 -8.52
C SER A 136 22.69 -16.83 -7.31
N GLN A 137 22.96 -17.91 -6.58
CA GLN A 137 22.19 -18.29 -5.39
C GLN A 137 22.02 -17.15 -4.38
N ASN A 138 23.08 -16.36 -4.17
CA ASN A 138 23.04 -15.22 -3.24
C ASN A 138 22.03 -14.15 -3.67
N THR A 139 21.95 -13.86 -4.96
CA THR A 139 21.00 -12.86 -5.49
C THR A 139 19.58 -13.43 -5.52
N ALA A 140 19.41 -14.70 -5.89
CA ALA A 140 18.12 -15.38 -5.84
C ALA A 140 17.56 -15.39 -4.41
N HIS A 141 18.39 -15.67 -3.40
CA HIS A 141 17.99 -15.63 -1.99
C HIS A 141 17.50 -14.24 -1.55
N LYS A 142 18.14 -13.16 -2.02
CA LYS A 142 17.68 -11.80 -1.73
C LYS A 142 16.32 -11.49 -2.35
N TYR A 143 16.08 -11.89 -3.61
CA TYR A 143 14.78 -11.72 -4.27
C TYR A 143 13.68 -12.52 -3.56
N MET A 144 14.00 -13.74 -3.14
CA MET A 144 13.10 -14.58 -2.34
C MET A 144 12.75 -13.91 -1.00
N GLY A 145 13.72 -13.29 -0.33
CA GLY A 145 13.49 -12.52 0.89
C GLY A 145 12.50 -11.35 0.72
N VAL A 146 12.44 -10.74 -0.47
CA VAL A 146 11.44 -9.71 -0.78
C VAL A 146 10.05 -10.32 -0.90
N VAL A 147 9.92 -11.44 -1.62
CA VAL A 147 8.63 -12.14 -1.80
C VAL A 147 8.11 -12.72 -0.48
N CYS A 148 8.97 -13.40 0.30
CA CYS A 148 8.55 -14.04 1.55
C CYS A 148 8.10 -13.02 2.62
N LYS A 149 8.56 -11.77 2.58
CA LYS A 149 8.05 -10.70 3.47
C LYS A 149 6.58 -10.35 3.20
N THR A 150 6.08 -10.65 2.00
CA THR A 150 4.70 -10.38 1.58
C THR A 150 3.74 -11.53 1.82
N ILE A 151 4.27 -12.73 2.10
CA ILE A 151 3.50 -13.92 2.45
C ILE A 151 3.41 -13.97 3.97
N ARG A 152 2.27 -13.58 4.54
CA ARG A 152 1.93 -13.74 5.96
C ARG A 152 0.53 -14.31 6.10
#